data_AF-K1TKQ7-F1
#
_entry.id   AF-K1TKQ7-F1
#
_cell.length_a   1.000
_cell.length_b   1.000
_cell.length_c   1.000
_cell.angle_alpha   90.00
_cell.angle_beta   90.00
_cell.angle_gamma   90.00
#
_symmetry.space_group_name_H-M   'P 1'
#
loop_
_entity.id
_entity.type
_entity.pdbx_description
1 polymer ?
#
loop_
_entity_poly.entity_id
_entity_poly.type
_entity_poly.pdbx_seq_one_letter_code
_entity_poly.pdbx_strand_id
1 'polypeptide(L)'
;MCIETGTDVCSVGIAKDGELISLRESDEGRDHARKVGVFVDELLHETGIAPDDLDAVSVGKGPGSYTGLRIGVSFAKGLCYGLQKPLVAVGSLDALTEVAREDYEAGILSVTDWDRALLCPMVDARRMEVYAQVFDAEGHPQSEVSAEVVDGGSFAAFRTPERPFVIFGNGARKCAGVLGGGGLCRCDALGPGAGAPGA
;
A
#
# COMPACT_ATOMS: atom_id res chain seq x y z
N MET A 1 7.01 11.93 8.05
CA MET A 1 7.80 11.03 7.16
C MET A 1 7.15 9.66 7.14
N CYS A 2 7.08 9.00 5.99
CA CYS A 2 6.43 7.70 5.81
C CYS A 2 7.43 6.68 5.26
N ILE A 3 7.43 5.45 5.78
CA ILE A 3 8.35 4.38 5.38
C ILE A 3 7.55 3.10 5.08
N GLU A 4 7.68 2.57 3.87
CA GLU A 4 7.10 1.28 3.49
C GLU A 4 8.18 0.39 2.85
N THR A 5 8.34 -0.82 3.37
CA THR A 5 9.35 -1.80 2.95
C THR A 5 8.79 -3.22 2.96
N GLY A 6 7.49 -3.39 3.15
CA GLY A 6 6.77 -4.65 3.25
C GLY A 6 6.42 -5.28 1.91
N THR A 7 6.65 -4.59 0.79
CA THR A 7 6.47 -5.16 -0.56
C THR A 7 7.83 -5.35 -1.25
N ASP A 8 7.83 -5.61 -2.55
CA ASP A 8 9.07 -5.62 -3.35
C ASP A 8 9.60 -4.19 -3.61
N VAL A 9 8.85 -3.15 -3.24
CA VAL A 9 9.25 -1.75 -3.33
C VAL A 9 9.69 -1.23 -1.97
N CYS A 10 10.85 -0.57 -1.93
CA CYS A 10 11.26 0.28 -0.82
C CYS A 10 10.77 1.69 -1.10
N SER A 11 9.94 2.29 -0.26
CA SER A 11 9.53 3.69 -0.40
C SER A 11 9.68 4.48 0.89
N VAL A 12 10.12 5.72 0.74
CA VAL A 12 10.15 6.73 1.80
C VAL A 12 9.52 8.00 1.24
N GLY A 13 8.62 8.62 2.00
CA GLY A 13 7.98 9.88 1.63
C GLY A 13 8.06 10.91 2.73
N ILE A 14 8.07 12.18 2.36
CA ILE A 14 7.82 13.29 3.28
C ILE A 14 6.53 13.97 2.85
N ALA A 15 5.62 14.12 3.80
CA ALA A 15 4.37 14.85 3.62
C ALA A 15 4.33 16.05 4.57
N LYS A 16 3.68 17.12 4.13
CA LYS A 16 3.46 18.35 4.88
C LYS A 16 2.02 18.81 4.64
N ASP A 17 1.32 19.13 5.72
CA ASP A 17 -0.07 19.61 5.68
C ASP A 17 -1.03 18.70 4.89
N GLY A 18 -0.81 17.38 4.95
CA GLY A 18 -1.60 16.38 4.25
C GLY A 18 -1.14 16.07 2.82
N GLU A 19 -0.18 16.81 2.27
CA GLU A 19 0.29 16.64 0.90
C GLU A 19 1.68 15.98 0.87
N LEU A 20 1.88 15.01 -0.02
CA LEU A 20 3.19 14.40 -0.26
C LEU A 20 4.09 15.38 -1.03
N ILE A 21 5.16 15.86 -0.39
CA ILE A 21 6.05 16.87 -0.98
C ILE A 21 7.31 16.27 -1.62
N SER A 22 7.71 15.07 -1.22
CA SER A 22 8.77 14.33 -1.91
C SER A 22 8.67 12.83 -1.62
N LEU A 23 9.09 12.03 -2.60
CA LEU A 23 9.02 10.57 -2.60
C LEU A 23 10.33 10.01 -3.17
N ARG A 24 10.85 8.98 -2.51
CA ARG A 24 11.86 8.08 -3.06
C ARG A 24 11.33 6.68 -3.00
N GLU A 25 11.43 5.99 -4.13
CA GLU A 25 11.02 4.60 -4.23
C GLU A 25 11.97 3.83 -5.12
N SER A 26 12.06 2.53 -4.86
CA SER A 26 12.80 1.64 -5.74
C SER A 26 12.28 0.21 -5.64
N ASP A 27 12.05 -0.37 -6.80
CA ASP A 27 11.75 -1.78 -7.06
C ASP A 27 13.02 -2.58 -7.41
N GLU A 28 14.19 -1.93 -7.50
CA GLU A 28 15.43 -2.56 -7.91
C GLU A 28 16.05 -3.39 -6.79
N GLY A 29 15.76 -4.69 -6.79
CA GLY A 29 16.39 -5.66 -5.91
C GLY A 29 15.99 -5.55 -4.44
N ARG A 30 16.18 -6.64 -3.69
CA ARG A 30 15.77 -6.76 -2.27
C ARG A 30 16.70 -6.05 -1.28
N ASP A 31 17.26 -4.91 -1.66
CA ASP A 31 18.26 -4.17 -0.87
C ASP A 31 17.66 -3.03 -0.04
N HIS A 32 16.44 -3.25 0.48
CA HIS A 32 15.71 -2.27 1.29
C HIS A 32 16.56 -1.73 2.46
N ALA A 33 17.41 -2.59 3.06
CA ALA A 33 18.25 -2.23 4.20
C ALA A 33 19.31 -1.17 3.84
N ARG A 34 19.84 -1.19 2.61
CA ARG A 34 20.79 -0.17 2.15
C ARG A 34 20.09 1.08 1.65
N LYS A 35 18.88 0.94 1.10
CA LYS A 35 18.12 2.05 0.49
C LYS A 35 17.38 2.92 1.49
N VAL A 36 16.72 2.35 2.49
CA VAL A 36 15.84 3.12 3.39
C VAL A 36 16.55 4.29 4.07
N GLY A 37 17.77 4.09 4.57
CA GLY A 37 18.55 5.17 5.17
C GLY A 37 19.03 6.22 4.18
N VAL A 38 19.40 5.80 2.97
CA VAL A 38 19.80 6.70 1.89
C VAL A 38 18.62 7.57 1.45
N PHE A 39 17.44 6.99 1.26
CA PHE A 39 16.24 7.73 0.87
C PHE A 39 15.82 8.74 1.95
N VAL A 40 15.93 8.38 3.23
CA VAL A 40 15.66 9.30 4.33
C VAL A 40 16.60 10.50 4.30
N ASP A 41 17.90 10.26 4.15
CA ASP A 41 18.91 11.32 4.07
C ASP A 41 18.69 12.23 2.84
N GLU A 42 18.49 11.62 1.67
CA GLU A 42 18.21 12.35 0.42
C GLU A 42 16.96 13.22 0.53
N LEU A 43 15.87 12.69 1.09
CA LEU A 43 14.61 13.43 1.21
C LEU A 43 14.71 14.59 2.19
N LEU A 44 15.37 14.39 3.33
CA LEU A 44 15.60 15.48 4.30
C LEU A 44 16.48 16.58 3.68
N HIS A 45 17.51 16.19 2.93
CA HIS A 45 18.37 17.13 2.22
C HIS A 45 17.62 17.89 1.12
N GLU A 46 16.87 17.18 0.27
CA GLU A 46 16.10 17.76 -0.84
C GLU A 46 15.03 18.74 -0.35
N THR A 47 14.31 18.38 0.71
CA THR A 47 13.23 19.22 1.26
C THR A 47 13.75 20.33 2.17
N GLY A 48 15.01 20.27 2.61
CA GLY A 48 15.59 21.19 3.57
C GLY A 48 14.98 21.08 4.97
N ILE A 49 14.21 20.04 5.25
CA ILE A 49 13.58 19.79 6.56
C ILE A 49 14.64 19.22 7.49
N ALA A 50 14.86 19.88 8.63
CA ALA A 50 15.72 19.32 9.65
C ALA A 50 15.09 18.06 10.24
N PRO A 51 15.87 17.03 10.61
CA PRO A 51 15.33 15.83 11.25
C PRO A 51 14.44 16.15 12.47
N ASP A 52 14.82 17.16 13.25
CA ASP A 52 14.07 17.60 14.44
C ASP A 52 12.78 18.35 14.12
N ASP A 53 12.57 18.78 12.87
CA ASP A 53 11.33 19.44 12.42
C ASP A 53 10.27 18.40 11.98
N LEU A 54 10.59 17.11 11.97
CA LEU A 54 9.60 16.07 11.74
C LEU A 54 8.60 16.01 12.91
N ASP A 55 7.31 16.03 12.60
CA ASP A 55 6.26 15.85 13.62
C ASP A 55 6.09 14.38 14.02
N ALA A 56 6.25 13.45 13.07
CA ALA A 56 6.13 12.01 13.26
C ALA A 56 6.78 11.21 12.13
N VAL A 57 7.04 9.93 12.41
CA VAL A 57 7.41 8.92 11.42
C VAL A 57 6.31 7.86 11.37
N SER A 58 5.80 7.54 10.19
CA SER A 58 4.91 6.41 9.98
C SER A 58 5.65 5.25 9.32
N VAL A 59 5.24 4.03 9.64
CA VAL A 59 5.79 2.80 9.05
C VAL A 59 4.71 1.78 8.76
N GLY A 60 4.83 1.10 7.62
CA GLY A 60 3.99 -0.04 7.26
C GLY A 60 4.12 -1.18 8.28
N LYS A 61 3.01 -1.60 8.90
CA LYS A 61 2.94 -2.75 9.81
C LYS A 61 2.63 -4.07 9.12
N GLY A 62 2.46 -4.05 7.80
CA GLY A 62 2.07 -5.20 7.00
C GLY A 62 0.55 -5.37 6.86
N PRO A 63 0.10 -6.51 6.30
CA PRO A 63 0.88 -7.70 5.93
C PRO A 63 1.86 -7.50 4.76
N GLY A 64 2.88 -8.36 4.66
CA GLY A 64 3.92 -8.26 3.62
C GLY A 64 5.16 -9.12 3.87
N SER A 65 6.26 -8.81 3.18
CA SER A 65 7.57 -9.44 3.29
C SER A 65 8.13 -9.34 4.71
N TYR A 66 8.28 -10.48 5.39
CA TYR A 66 8.81 -10.53 6.76
C TYR A 66 10.15 -9.80 6.93
N THR A 67 11.10 -10.03 6.00
CA THR A 67 12.40 -9.36 6.03
C THR A 67 12.24 -7.86 5.82
N GLY A 68 11.43 -7.47 4.83
CA GLY A 68 11.17 -6.08 4.48
C GLY A 68 10.54 -5.30 5.63
N LEU A 69 9.45 -5.82 6.20
CA LEU A 69 8.77 -5.23 7.36
C LEU A 69 9.72 -5.03 8.55
N ARG A 70 10.56 -6.02 8.85
CA ARG A 70 11.54 -5.90 9.94
C ARG A 70 12.59 -4.82 9.67
N ILE A 71 13.02 -4.64 8.42
CA ILE A 71 13.94 -3.58 8.05
C ILE A 71 13.30 -2.21 8.32
N GLY A 72 12.13 -1.94 7.74
CA GLY A 72 11.42 -0.66 7.88
C GLY A 72 11.09 -0.34 9.32
N VAL A 73 10.50 -1.29 10.06
CA VAL A 73 10.13 -1.11 11.47
C VAL A 73 11.37 -0.88 12.35
N SER A 74 12.47 -1.60 12.12
CA SER A 74 13.70 -1.41 12.91
C SER A 74 14.33 -0.04 12.63
N PHE A 75 14.37 0.37 11.36
CA PHE A 75 14.88 1.68 10.96
C PHE A 75 14.03 2.80 11.55
N ALA A 76 12.70 2.74 11.37
CA ALA A 76 11.77 3.76 11.89
C ALA A 76 11.85 3.90 13.41
N LYS A 77 11.96 2.78 14.15
CA LYS A 77 12.19 2.79 15.60
C LYS A 77 13.50 3.46 15.98
N GLY A 78 14.60 3.15 15.28
CA GLY A 78 15.89 3.78 15.52
C GLY A 78 15.84 5.28 15.29
N LEU A 79 15.23 5.72 14.18
CA LEU A 79 15.05 7.13 13.85
C LEU A 79 14.20 7.86 14.91
N CYS A 80 13.04 7.31 15.26
CA CYS A 80 12.16 7.89 16.29
C CYS A 80 12.82 7.95 17.66
N TYR A 81 13.60 6.92 18.02
CA TYR A 81 14.35 6.90 19.27
C TYR A 81 15.43 7.99 19.29
N GLY A 82 16.13 8.21 18.18
CA GLY A 82 17.11 9.28 18.07
C GLY A 82 16.50 10.68 18.14
N LEU A 83 15.39 10.89 17.43
CA LEU A 83 14.74 12.21 17.28
C LEU A 83 13.66 12.51 18.32
N GLN A 84 13.35 11.55 19.19
CA GLN A 84 12.25 11.63 20.16
C GLN A 84 10.89 11.97 19.50
N LYS A 85 10.61 11.33 18.35
CA LYS A 85 9.38 11.55 17.58
C LYS A 85 8.38 10.41 17.72
N PRO A 86 7.06 10.68 17.63
CA PRO A 86 6.04 9.66 17.54
C PRO A 86 6.28 8.70 16.36
N LEU A 87 6.10 7.40 16.62
CA LEU A 87 6.06 6.35 15.61
C LEU A 87 4.62 5.89 15.39
N VAL A 88 4.12 6.02 14.17
CA VAL A 88 2.77 5.64 13.77
C VAL A 88 2.81 4.37 12.91
N ALA A 89 2.04 3.36 13.28
CA ALA A 89 1.96 2.11 12.52
C ALA A 89 0.74 2.14 11.58
N VAL A 90 0.97 1.95 10.29
CA VAL A 90 -0.08 1.99 9.25
C VAL A 90 -0.23 0.61 8.62
N GLY A 91 -1.44 0.07 8.53
CA GLY A 91 -1.66 -1.22 7.88
C GLY A 91 -1.54 -1.10 6.37
N SER A 92 -0.82 -2.04 5.74
CA SER A 92 -0.53 -1.95 4.30
C SER A 92 -1.78 -2.14 3.45
N LEU A 93 -2.76 -2.94 3.91
CA LEU A 93 -4.05 -3.12 3.22
C LEU A 93 -4.96 -1.89 3.41
N ASP A 94 -4.96 -1.29 4.60
CA ASP A 94 -5.68 -0.03 4.86
C ASP A 94 -5.13 1.08 3.95
N ALA A 95 -3.80 1.24 3.90
CA ALA A 95 -3.14 2.22 3.05
C ALA A 95 -3.45 2.02 1.56
N LEU A 96 -3.38 0.79 1.06
CA LEU A 96 -3.75 0.49 -0.34
C LEU A 96 -5.21 0.85 -0.63
N THR A 97 -6.11 0.64 0.33
CA THR A 97 -7.53 0.96 0.19
C THR A 97 -7.74 2.47 0.10
N GLU A 98 -7.07 3.24 0.95
CA GLU A 98 -7.10 4.72 0.86
C GLU A 98 -6.58 5.22 -0.48
N VAL A 99 -5.47 4.67 -0.99
CA VAL A 99 -4.96 5.04 -2.33
C VAL A 99 -6.00 4.74 -3.41
N ALA A 100 -6.70 3.61 -3.34
CA ALA A 100 -7.77 3.30 -4.30
C ALA A 100 -8.95 4.28 -4.24
N ARG A 101 -9.29 4.75 -3.04
CA ARG A 101 -10.35 5.75 -2.82
C ARG A 101 -9.93 7.12 -3.35
N GLU A 102 -8.71 7.56 -3.06
CA GLU A 102 -8.13 8.80 -3.57
C GLU A 102 -8.03 8.78 -5.11
N ASP A 103 -7.57 7.67 -5.70
CA ASP A 103 -7.51 7.51 -7.16
C ASP A 103 -8.90 7.56 -7.81
N TYR A 104 -9.93 7.02 -7.14
CA TYR A 104 -11.31 7.12 -7.62
C TYR A 104 -11.81 8.57 -7.56
N GLU A 105 -11.61 9.27 -6.44
CA GLU A 105 -11.99 10.67 -6.28
C GLU A 105 -11.27 11.60 -7.28
N ALA A 106 -10.01 11.30 -7.59
CA ALA A 106 -9.20 12.00 -8.59
C ALA A 106 -9.57 11.62 -10.04
N GLY A 107 -10.43 10.62 -10.26
CA GLY A 107 -10.82 10.14 -11.59
C GLY A 107 -9.76 9.30 -12.31
N ILE A 108 -8.72 8.87 -11.59
CA ILE A 108 -7.66 7.96 -12.08
C ILE A 108 -8.21 6.53 -12.16
N LEU A 109 -8.94 6.10 -11.13
CA LEU A 109 -9.65 4.84 -11.09
C LEU A 109 -11.11 5.04 -11.49
N SER A 110 -11.56 4.34 -12.54
CA SER A 110 -12.97 4.36 -12.95
C SER A 110 -13.63 3.01 -12.67
N VAL A 111 -14.62 3.03 -11.79
CA VAL A 111 -15.44 1.87 -11.42
C VAL A 111 -16.90 2.31 -11.42
N THR A 112 -17.72 1.65 -12.24
CA THR A 112 -19.18 1.87 -12.25
C THR A 112 -19.78 1.44 -10.91
N ASP A 113 -20.78 2.15 -10.40
CA ASP A 113 -21.47 1.83 -9.13
C ASP A 113 -20.54 1.75 -7.90
N TRP A 114 -19.58 2.69 -7.81
CA TRP A 114 -18.58 2.76 -6.73
C TRP A 114 -19.17 2.69 -5.32
N ASP A 115 -20.27 3.41 -5.05
CA ASP A 115 -20.91 3.43 -3.72
C ASP A 115 -21.36 2.04 -3.23
N ARG A 116 -21.41 1.05 -4.12
CA ARG A 116 -21.74 -0.35 -3.80
C ARG A 116 -20.54 -1.29 -3.94
N ALA A 117 -19.39 -0.77 -4.35
CA ALA A 117 -18.20 -1.55 -4.61
C ALA A 117 -17.65 -2.17 -3.32
N LEU A 118 -17.05 -3.35 -3.49
CA LEU A 118 -16.19 -3.95 -2.48
C LEU A 118 -14.75 -3.85 -2.95
N LEU A 119 -13.89 -3.31 -2.10
CA LEU A 119 -12.47 -3.09 -2.35
C LEU A 119 -11.68 -4.22 -1.70
N CYS A 120 -10.77 -4.84 -2.45
CA CYS A 120 -9.97 -5.96 -1.97
C CYS A 120 -8.50 -5.71 -2.33
N PRO A 121 -7.77 -4.92 -1.51
CA PRO A 121 -6.33 -4.81 -1.61
C PRO A 121 -5.69 -6.19 -1.40
N MET A 122 -4.63 -6.45 -2.16
CA MET A 122 -3.89 -7.71 -2.12
C MET A 122 -2.39 -7.45 -2.08
N VAL A 123 -1.73 -7.99 -1.06
CA VAL A 123 -0.27 -8.07 -0.99
C VAL A 123 0.17 -9.49 -1.33
N ASP A 124 1.16 -9.62 -2.21
CA ASP A 124 1.75 -10.91 -2.57
C ASP A 124 2.32 -11.64 -1.32
N ALA A 125 1.76 -12.81 -0.98
CA ALA A 125 2.21 -13.66 0.13
C ALA A 125 3.17 -14.80 -0.30
N ARG A 126 3.77 -14.69 -1.49
CA ARG A 126 4.52 -15.71 -2.25
C ARG A 126 3.62 -16.84 -2.75
N ARG A 127 4.17 -17.70 -3.64
CA ARG A 127 3.44 -18.81 -4.27
C ARG A 127 2.08 -18.35 -4.86
N MET A 128 1.04 -19.17 -4.76
CA MET A 128 -0.33 -18.81 -5.12
C MET A 128 -1.11 -18.24 -3.92
N GLU A 129 -0.46 -17.49 -3.02
CA GLU A 129 -1.13 -16.88 -1.86
C GLU A 129 -1.13 -15.35 -1.94
N VAL A 130 -2.20 -14.74 -1.43
CA VAL A 130 -2.31 -13.28 -1.22
C VAL A 130 -2.71 -13.00 0.22
N TYR A 131 -2.12 -11.97 0.80
CA TYR A 131 -2.71 -11.33 1.97
C TYR A 131 -3.77 -10.36 1.50
N ALA A 132 -4.99 -10.50 1.99
CA ALA A 132 -6.11 -9.68 1.58
C ALA A 132 -7.06 -9.39 2.73
N GLN A 133 -7.83 -8.34 2.56
CA GLN A 133 -8.95 -7.96 3.41
C GLN A 133 -9.96 -7.25 2.51
N VAL A 134 -11.25 -7.50 2.72
CA VAL A 134 -12.31 -6.84 1.95
C VAL A 134 -12.78 -5.62 2.71
N PHE A 135 -13.00 -4.52 1.99
CA PHE A 135 -13.52 -3.25 2.49
C PHE A 135 -14.75 -2.84 1.67
N ASP A 136 -15.61 -2.01 2.23
CA ASP A 136 -16.62 -1.26 1.47
C ASP A 136 -15.99 -0.02 0.79
N ALA A 137 -16.80 0.73 0.04
CA ALA A 137 -16.36 1.93 -0.68
C ALA A 137 -15.94 3.08 0.25
N GLU A 138 -16.42 3.06 1.50
CA GLU A 138 -16.06 4.01 2.55
C GLU A 138 -14.76 3.61 3.28
N GLY A 139 -14.19 2.44 2.97
CA GLY A 139 -12.95 1.96 3.58
C GLY A 139 -13.16 1.20 4.90
N HIS A 140 -14.39 0.78 5.23
CA HIS A 140 -14.63 -0.03 6.42
C HIS A 140 -14.42 -1.52 6.13
N PRO A 141 -13.70 -2.25 7.01
CA PRO A 141 -13.41 -3.66 6.81
C PRO A 141 -14.67 -4.53 6.89
N GLN A 142 -14.86 -5.37 5.88
CA GLN A 142 -15.93 -6.37 5.75
C GLN A 142 -15.45 -7.80 6.02
N SER A 143 -14.13 -7.97 6.18
CA SER A 143 -13.51 -9.22 6.60
C SER A 143 -12.33 -8.96 7.52
N GLU A 144 -11.84 -10.01 8.17
CA GLU A 144 -10.50 -10.00 8.77
C GLU A 144 -9.41 -10.09 7.69
N VAL A 145 -8.17 -9.76 8.07
CA VAL A 145 -7.00 -10.03 7.23
C VAL A 145 -6.80 -11.53 7.12
N SER A 146 -6.74 -12.06 5.90
CA SER A 146 -6.48 -13.47 5.63
C SER A 146 -5.27 -13.66 4.71
N ALA A 147 -4.64 -14.82 4.81
CA ALA A 147 -3.76 -15.36 3.78
C ALA A 147 -4.57 -16.36 2.95
N GLU A 148 -4.94 -15.96 1.74
CA GLU A 148 -5.81 -16.73 0.85
C GLU A 148 -4.96 -17.44 -0.20
N VAL A 149 -5.09 -18.76 -0.32
CA VAL A 149 -4.59 -19.48 -1.50
C VAL A 149 -5.55 -19.18 -2.66
N VAL A 150 -5.03 -18.54 -3.70
CA VAL A 150 -5.80 -18.09 -4.86
C VAL A 150 -6.21 -19.29 -5.72
N ASP A 151 -7.50 -19.55 -5.76
CA ASP A 151 -8.17 -20.50 -6.64
C ASP A 151 -9.49 -19.91 -7.17
N GLY A 152 -10.22 -20.65 -8.02
CA GLY A 152 -11.46 -20.15 -8.62
C GLY A 152 -12.60 -19.85 -7.62
N GLY A 153 -12.51 -20.36 -6.38
CA GLY A 153 -13.46 -20.15 -5.29
C GLY A 153 -13.10 -19.02 -4.34
N SER A 154 -11.88 -18.46 -4.40
CA SER A 154 -11.45 -17.38 -3.50
C SER A 154 -12.42 -16.20 -3.53
N PHE A 155 -12.72 -15.65 -2.36
CA PHE A 155 -13.64 -14.51 -2.18
C PHE A 155 -15.04 -14.70 -2.79
N ALA A 156 -15.51 -15.93 -3.03
CA ALA A 156 -16.79 -16.19 -3.71
C ALA A 156 -17.99 -15.53 -3.00
N ALA A 157 -17.96 -15.37 -1.68
CA ALA A 157 -19.01 -14.69 -0.92
C ALA A 157 -19.15 -13.20 -1.28
N PHE A 158 -18.09 -12.58 -1.81
CA PHE A 158 -18.04 -11.15 -2.14
C PHE A 158 -18.18 -10.89 -3.64
N ARG A 159 -17.89 -11.88 -4.49
CA ARG A 159 -17.97 -11.77 -5.95
C ARG A 159 -19.39 -12.03 -6.45
N THR A 160 -20.17 -10.96 -6.62
CA THR A 160 -21.55 -11.03 -7.12
C THR A 160 -21.74 -10.15 -8.36
N PRO A 161 -22.65 -10.49 -9.30
CA PRO A 161 -22.93 -9.63 -10.47
C PRO A 161 -23.57 -8.29 -10.14
N GLU A 162 -24.11 -8.12 -8.93
CA GLU A 162 -24.92 -6.95 -8.54
C GLU A 162 -24.08 -5.74 -8.11
N ARG A 163 -22.79 -5.95 -7.84
CA ARG A 163 -21.89 -4.90 -7.35
C ARG A 163 -20.45 -5.15 -7.85
N PRO A 164 -19.63 -4.10 -7.99
CA PRO A 164 -18.22 -4.26 -8.29
C PRO A 164 -17.46 -4.95 -7.16
N PHE A 165 -16.54 -5.84 -7.51
CA PHE A 165 -15.51 -6.40 -6.63
C PHE A 165 -14.16 -6.02 -7.20
N VAL A 166 -13.52 -5.01 -6.61
CA VAL A 166 -12.31 -4.37 -7.12
C VAL A 166 -11.10 -4.99 -6.42
N ILE A 167 -10.25 -5.67 -7.18
CA ILE A 167 -9.00 -6.22 -6.67
C ILE A 167 -7.81 -5.36 -7.14
N PHE A 168 -6.85 -5.14 -6.26
CA PHE A 168 -5.70 -4.27 -6.53
C PHE A 168 -4.52 -4.55 -5.61
N GLY A 169 -3.38 -3.88 -5.84
CA GLY A 169 -2.11 -4.18 -5.19
C GLY A 169 -1.33 -5.29 -5.90
N ASN A 170 -0.07 -5.51 -5.48
CA ASN A 170 0.84 -6.41 -6.21
C ASN A 170 0.36 -7.89 -6.21
N GLY A 171 -0.43 -8.30 -5.22
CA GLY A 171 -1.01 -9.64 -5.15
C GLY A 171 -2.13 -9.89 -6.17
N ALA A 172 -2.81 -8.83 -6.63
CA ALA A 172 -3.94 -8.95 -7.55
C ALA A 172 -3.56 -9.58 -8.90
N ARG A 173 -2.28 -9.48 -9.31
CA ARG A 173 -1.75 -10.12 -10.52
C ARG A 173 -1.89 -11.65 -10.48
N LYS A 174 -1.87 -12.27 -9.29
CA LYS A 174 -2.05 -13.72 -9.14
C LYS A 174 -3.48 -14.20 -9.41
N CYS A 175 -4.44 -13.30 -9.31
CA CYS A 175 -5.84 -13.60 -9.60
C CYS A 175 -6.13 -13.62 -11.10
N ALA A 176 -5.20 -13.14 -11.93
CA ALA A 176 -5.36 -13.09 -13.39
C ALA A 176 -5.55 -14.50 -13.97
N GLY A 177 -6.67 -14.72 -14.67
CA GLY A 177 -6.99 -16.02 -15.28
C GLY A 177 -7.41 -17.11 -14.30
N VAL A 178 -7.42 -16.83 -12.99
CA VAL A 178 -7.89 -17.75 -11.94
C VAL A 178 -9.27 -17.32 -11.43
N LEU A 179 -9.41 -16.03 -11.09
CA LEU A 179 -10.70 -15.47 -10.71
C LEU A 179 -11.47 -15.04 -11.97
N GLY A 180 -12.71 -15.47 -12.05
CA GLY A 180 -13.69 -15.02 -13.04
C GLY A 180 -15.06 -14.86 -12.39
N GLY A 181 -15.95 -14.10 -12.99
CA GLY A 181 -17.29 -13.84 -12.45
C GLY A 181 -17.77 -12.43 -12.77
N GLY A 182 -19.08 -12.21 -12.69
CA GLY A 182 -19.67 -10.87 -12.85
C GLY A 182 -19.18 -9.93 -11.75
N GLY A 183 -18.91 -8.68 -12.11
CA GLY A 183 -18.51 -7.61 -11.18
C GLY A 183 -17.02 -7.54 -10.84
N LEU A 184 -16.18 -8.48 -11.28
CA LEU A 184 -14.73 -8.41 -11.02
C LEU A 184 -14.08 -7.26 -11.81
N CYS A 185 -13.52 -6.29 -11.08
CA CYS A 185 -12.70 -5.22 -11.63
C CYS A 185 -11.27 -5.40 -11.12
N ARG A 186 -10.28 -5.34 -12.01
CA ARG A 186 -8.86 -5.33 -11.60
C ARG A 186 -8.28 -3.97 -11.90
N CYS A 187 -7.66 -3.35 -10.91
CA CYS A 187 -6.87 -2.16 -11.11
C CYS A 187 -5.38 -2.51 -11.07
N ASP A 188 -4.70 -2.31 -12.21
CA ASP A 188 -3.26 -2.50 -12.33
C ASP A 188 -2.48 -1.19 -12.03
N ALA A 189 -3.18 -0.07 -11.83
CA ALA A 189 -2.60 1.26 -11.61
C ALA A 189 -2.24 1.55 -10.13
N LEU A 190 -2.67 0.73 -9.18
CA LEU A 190 -2.43 0.99 -7.76
C LEU A 190 -1.05 0.44 -7.34
N GLY A 191 -0.02 1.26 -7.54
CA GLY A 191 1.34 1.02 -7.08
C GLY A 191 2.16 2.33 -6.96
N PRO A 192 3.22 2.34 -6.14
CA PRO A 192 4.19 3.44 -6.13
C PRO A 192 4.61 3.79 -7.57
N GLY A 193 4.40 5.04 -7.98
CA GLY A 193 4.68 5.55 -9.33
C GLY A 193 3.47 5.85 -10.24
N ALA A 194 2.22 5.68 -9.78
CA ALA A 194 1.03 5.95 -10.60
C ALA A 194 0.59 7.43 -10.68
N GLY A 195 1.18 8.30 -9.86
CA GLY A 195 0.80 9.72 -9.75
C GLY A 195 1.96 10.66 -10.06
N ALA A 196 2.22 10.90 -11.35
CA ALA A 196 2.81 12.16 -11.81
C ALA A 196 2.36 12.38 -13.27
N PRO A 197 1.23 13.06 -13.52
CA PRO A 197 1.07 13.72 -14.81
C PRO A 197 2.18 14.76 -14.90
N GLY A 198 2.98 14.65 -15.96
CA GLY A 198 4.14 15.52 -16.21
C GLY A 198 3.83 17.00 -16.01
N ALA A 199 4.80 17.69 -15.41
CA ALA A 199 4.97 19.14 -15.55
C ALA A 199 5.13 19.53 -17.03
#